data_AF-A0AAD7EPA2-F1
#
_entry.id   AF-A0AAD7EPA2-F1
#
_cell.length_a   1.000
_cell.length_b   1.000
_cell.length_c   1.000
_cell.angle_alpha   90.00
_cell.angle_beta   90.00
_cell.angle_gamma   90.00
#
_symmetry.space_group_name_H-M   'P 1'
#
loop_
_entity.id
_entity.type
_entity.pdbx_description
1 polymer ?
#
loop_
_entity_poly.entity_id
_entity_poly.type
_entity_poly.pdbx_seq_one_letter_code
_entity_poly.pdbx_strand_id
1 'polypeptide(L)'
;VSLQGKMTAYHFFNALAKITDNTGSNAFKNRYQLALRVVRQWRNLRALKSRGMGNDPDRRTAATYEGELAVDCLACPKVGVNLSEGWKKAPMELRRAFFFFWF
;
A
#
# COMPACT_ATOMS: atom_id res chain seq x y z
N VAL A 1 -23.92 4.48 -5.32
CA VAL A 1 -22.87 4.06 -4.37
C VAL A 1 -23.00 2.56 -4.17
N SER A 2 -22.14 1.74 -4.79
CA SER A 2 -22.14 0.29 -4.56
C SER A 2 -21.57 0.02 -3.15
N LEU A 3 -22.26 -0.79 -2.35
CA LEU A 3 -21.81 -1.27 -1.04
C LEU A 3 -20.67 -2.31 -1.18
N GLN A 4 -19.63 -2.02 -1.97
CA GLN A 4 -18.50 -2.93 -2.17
C GLN A 4 -17.48 -2.93 -1.03
N GLY A 5 -17.73 -2.20 0.07
CA GLY A 5 -16.68 -1.81 1.03
C GLY A 5 -16.63 -2.48 2.40
N LYS A 6 -17.43 -3.52 2.72
CA LYS A 6 -17.50 -4.04 4.12
C LYS A 6 -17.37 -5.56 4.31
N MET A 7 -16.99 -6.33 3.29
CA MET A 7 -16.75 -7.76 3.48
C MET A 7 -15.27 -8.05 3.73
N THR A 8 -14.97 -8.76 4.81
CA THR A 8 -13.63 -9.31 5.01
C THR A 8 -13.39 -10.44 4.01
N ALA A 9 -12.13 -10.69 3.66
CA ALA A 9 -11.78 -11.85 2.84
C ALA A 9 -12.31 -13.15 3.46
N TYR A 10 -12.33 -13.24 4.79
CA TYR A 10 -12.86 -14.40 5.51
C TYR A 10 -14.34 -14.63 5.21
N HIS A 11 -15.18 -13.59 5.32
CA HIS A 11 -16.60 -13.71 4.99
C HIS A 11 -16.83 -14.05 3.52
N PHE A 12 -16.05 -13.46 2.60
CA PHE A 12 -16.12 -13.77 1.18
C PHE A 12 -15.83 -15.26 0.89
N PHE A 13 -14.70 -15.79 1.39
CA PHE A 13 -14.34 -17.19 1.15
C PHE A 13 -15.27 -18.18 1.85
N ASN A 14 -15.80 -17.83 3.03
CA ASN A 14 -16.79 -18.66 3.70
C ASN A 14 -18.14 -18.65 2.99
N ALA A 15 -18.57 -17.51 2.42
CA ALA A 15 -19.77 -17.44 1.60
C ALA A 15 -19.62 -18.33 0.36
N LEU A 16 -18.47 -18.29 -0.32
CA LEU A 16 -18.18 -19.18 -1.44
C LEU A 16 -18.23 -20.66 -1.04
N ALA A 17 -17.64 -21.02 0.10
CA ALA A 17 -17.70 -22.39 0.61
C ALA A 17 -19.15 -22.83 0.85
N LYS A 18 -19.97 -22.00 1.51
CA LYS A 18 -21.38 -22.30 1.79
C LYS A 18 -22.26 -22.38 0.54
N ILE A 19 -21.99 -21.55 -0.47
CA ILE A 19 -22.69 -21.60 -1.76
C ILE A 19 -22.32 -22.88 -2.51
N THR A 20 -21.06 -23.32 -2.39
CA THR A 20 -20.58 -24.54 -3.06
C THR A 20 -21.10 -25.79 -2.36
N ASP A 21 -21.14 -25.79 -1.02
CA ASP A 21 -21.72 -26.85 -0.21
C ASP A 21 -22.19 -26.30 1.14
N ASN A 22 -23.50 -26.26 1.30
CA ASN A 22 -24.14 -25.86 2.55
C ASN A 22 -24.33 -27.01 3.53
N THR A 23 -24.12 -28.26 3.11
CA THR A 23 -24.33 -29.47 3.92
C THR A 23 -23.07 -29.85 4.73
N GLY A 24 -21.90 -29.33 4.34
CA GLY A 24 -20.62 -29.69 4.94
C GLY A 24 -20.21 -31.14 4.68
N SER A 25 -20.86 -31.80 3.71
CA SER A 25 -20.62 -33.19 3.34
C SER A 25 -19.32 -33.37 2.53
N ASN A 26 -18.90 -32.32 1.82
CA ASN A 26 -17.67 -32.31 1.07
C ASN A 26 -16.55 -31.61 1.86
N ALA A 27 -15.42 -32.29 2.01
CA ALA A 27 -14.21 -31.72 2.58
C ALA A 27 -13.51 -30.79 1.58
N PHE A 28 -13.94 -29.52 1.50
CA PHE A 28 -13.21 -28.53 0.71
C PHE A 28 -11.91 -28.14 1.38
N LYS A 29 -10.81 -28.12 0.61
CA LYS A 29 -9.55 -27.53 1.07
C LYS A 29 -9.77 -26.03 1.31
N ASN A 30 -9.45 -25.58 2.52
CA ASN A 30 -9.53 -24.16 2.88
C ASN A 30 -8.57 -23.33 2.00
N ARG A 31 -9.13 -22.49 1.11
CA ARG A 31 -8.36 -21.63 0.20
C ARG A 31 -8.12 -20.22 0.73
N TYR A 32 -8.62 -19.89 1.92
CA TYR A 32 -8.49 -18.56 2.50
C TYR A 32 -7.02 -18.11 2.59
N GLN A 33 -6.15 -18.96 3.12
CA GLN A 33 -4.72 -18.65 3.28
C GLN A 33 -4.00 -18.44 1.93
N LEU A 34 -4.35 -19.26 0.92
CA LEU A 34 -3.81 -19.11 -0.43
C LEU A 34 -4.26 -17.79 -1.05
N ALA A 35 -5.53 -17.44 -0.89
CA ALA A 35 -6.04 -16.17 -1.39
C ALA A 35 -5.36 -14.96 -0.74
N LEU A 36 -5.14 -14.98 0.57
CA LEU A 36 -4.38 -13.93 1.25
C LEU A 36 -2.95 -13.82 0.70
N ARG A 37 -2.30 -14.94 0.38
CA ARG A 37 -0.96 -14.95 -0.23
C ARG A 37 -0.97 -14.32 -1.63
N VAL A 38 -1.94 -14.70 -2.47
CA VAL A 38 -2.09 -14.12 -3.82
C VAL A 38 -2.35 -12.62 -3.75
N VAL A 39 -3.20 -12.16 -2.82
CA VAL A 39 -3.45 -10.72 -2.62
C VAL A 39 -2.19 -9.98 -2.19
N ARG A 40 -1.36 -10.56 -1.32
CA ARG A 40 -0.06 -9.97 -0.92
C ARG A 40 0.90 -9.86 -2.12
N GLN A 41 1.04 -10.93 -2.91
CA GLN A 41 1.85 -10.91 -4.13
C GLN A 41 1.35 -9.85 -5.12
N TRP A 42 0.04 -9.78 -5.33
CA TRP A 42 -0.56 -8.78 -6.20
C TRP A 42 -0.30 -7.35 -5.75
N ARG A 43 -0.42 -7.06 -4.45
CA ARG A 43 -0.08 -5.73 -3.89
C ARG A 43 1.39 -5.38 -4.10
N ASN A 44 2.30 -6.34 -3.92
CA ASN A 44 3.72 -6.13 -4.20
C ASN A 44 3.97 -5.81 -5.68
N LEU A 45 3.40 -6.59 -6.61
CA LEU A 45 3.50 -6.32 -8.05
C LEU A 45 2.94 -4.96 -8.44
N ARG A 46 1.83 -4.54 -7.81
CA ARG A 46 1.25 -3.21 -8.03
C ARG A 46 2.18 -2.09 -7.56
N ALA A 47 2.83 -2.26 -6.41
CA ALA A 47 3.80 -1.30 -5.89
C ALA A 47 5.06 -1.19 -6.78
N LEU A 48 5.59 -2.33 -7.23
CA LEU A 48 6.69 -2.37 -8.19
C LEU A 48 6.33 -1.67 -9.51
N LYS A 49 5.13 -1.94 -10.04
CA LYS A 49 4.63 -1.29 -11.25
C LYS A 49 4.48 0.22 -11.07
N SER A 50 3.94 0.69 -9.94
CA SER A 50 3.75 2.13 -9.71
C SER A 50 5.07 2.90 -9.61
N ARG A 51 6.16 2.24 -9.20
CA ARG A 51 7.50 2.84 -9.13
C ARG A 51 8.33 2.62 -10.41
N GLY A 52 7.80 1.94 -11.42
CA GLY A 52 8.51 1.69 -12.67
C GLY A 52 9.68 0.71 -12.55
N MET A 53 9.80 -0.04 -11.44
CA MET A 53 10.95 -0.94 -11.19
C MET A 53 11.11 -2.06 -12.22
N GLY A 54 10.05 -2.39 -12.98
CA GLY A 54 10.13 -3.35 -14.08
C GLY A 54 10.86 -2.82 -15.33
N ASN A 55 11.10 -1.50 -15.41
CA ASN A 55 11.74 -0.83 -16.54
C ASN A 55 13.15 -0.30 -16.19
N ASP A 56 13.65 -0.59 -14.98
CA ASP A 56 15.00 -0.18 -14.56
C ASP A 56 16.02 -1.02 -15.38
N PRO A 57 16.87 -0.39 -16.22
CA PRO A 57 17.81 -1.10 -17.08
C PRO A 57 19.00 -1.67 -16.31
N ASP A 58 19.30 -1.10 -15.14
CA ASP A 58 20.52 -1.38 -14.38
C ASP A 58 20.25 -2.36 -13.23
N ARG A 59 19.04 -2.33 -12.66
CA ARG A 59 18.68 -3.12 -11.48
C ARG A 59 17.53 -4.08 -11.73
N ARG A 60 17.66 -5.30 -11.19
CA ARG A 60 16.55 -6.25 -11.12
C ARG A 60 15.57 -5.85 -10.03
N THR A 61 14.29 -6.18 -10.21
CA THR A 61 13.23 -5.98 -9.21
C THR A 61 13.49 -6.70 -7.87
N ALA A 62 14.30 -7.76 -7.87
CA ALA A 62 14.71 -8.44 -6.64
C ALA A 62 15.71 -7.63 -5.80
N ALA A 63 16.37 -6.63 -6.39
CA ALA A 63 17.32 -5.74 -5.71
C ALA A 63 16.66 -4.45 -5.18
N THR A 64 15.32 -4.42 -5.06
CA THR A 64 14.59 -3.30 -4.46
C THR A 64 14.91 -3.20 -2.96
N TYR A 65 15.38 -2.02 -2.53
CA TYR A 65 15.71 -1.77 -1.13
C TYR A 65 14.46 -1.48 -0.30
N GLU A 66 14.58 -1.66 1.02
CA GLU A 66 13.52 -1.32 1.95
C GLU A 66 13.13 0.16 1.83
N GLY A 67 11.82 0.43 1.75
CA GLY A 67 11.30 1.79 1.62
C GLY A 67 11.26 2.35 0.19
N GLU A 68 11.93 1.76 -0.81
CA GLU A 68 11.91 2.30 -2.19
C GLU A 68 10.51 2.30 -2.82
N LEU A 69 9.63 1.39 -2.40
CA LEU A 69 8.25 1.30 -2.86
C LEU A 69 7.24 2.04 -1.98
N ALA A 70 7.67 2.57 -0.82
CA ALA A 70 6.78 3.25 0.11
C ALA A 70 6.26 4.54 -0.52
N VAL A 71 5.01 4.92 -0.28
CA VAL A 71 4.51 6.22 -0.76
C VAL A 71 5.13 7.31 0.09
N ASP A 72 5.73 8.28 -0.58
CA ASP A 72 6.30 9.46 0.05
C ASP A 72 5.22 10.25 0.76
N CYS A 73 5.37 10.43 2.08
CA CYS A 73 4.44 11.25 2.84
C CYS A 73 4.59 12.72 2.43
N LEU A 74 3.49 13.32 1.95
CA LEU A 74 3.43 14.74 1.56
C LEU A 74 3.52 15.68 2.77
N ALA A 75 3.11 15.22 3.95
CA ALA A 75 3.17 16.00 5.18
C ALA A 75 4.53 15.92 5.88
N CYS A 76 5.39 14.96 5.51
CA CYS A 76 6.72 14.87 6.10
C CYS A 76 7.60 16.05 5.63
N PRO A 77 8.37 16.69 6.54
CA PRO A 77 9.26 17.79 6.18
C PRO A 77 10.38 17.32 5.25
N LYS A 78 10.45 17.92 4.07
CA LYS A 78 11.47 17.67 3.05
C LYS A 78 12.07 19.00 2.61
N VAL A 79 13.29 19.25 3.06
CA VAL A 79 14.05 20.45 2.70
C VAL A 79 14.21 20.51 1.19
N GLY A 80 13.88 21.66 0.58
CA GLY A 80 13.92 21.88 -0.86
C GLY A 80 12.70 21.35 -1.63
N VAL A 81 11.75 20.68 -0.96
CA VAL A 81 10.50 20.22 -1.59
C VAL A 81 9.30 20.97 -1.01
N ASN A 82 8.97 20.72 0.25
CA ASN A 82 7.86 21.35 0.97
C ASN A 82 8.33 22.14 2.19
N LEU A 83 9.65 22.30 2.36
CA LEU A 83 10.25 23.02 3.46
C LEU A 83 11.44 23.85 2.94
N SER A 84 11.50 25.13 3.28
CA SER A 84 12.57 26.02 2.83
C SER A 84 13.94 25.65 3.43
N GLU A 85 15.01 25.92 2.68
CA GLU A 85 16.35 25.86 3.24
C GLU A 85 16.51 26.89 4.37
N GLY A 86 17.16 26.48 5.46
CA GLY A 86 17.33 27.34 6.63
C GLY A 86 16.11 27.46 7.55
N TRP A 87 15.04 26.69 7.34
CA TRP A 87 13.84 26.69 8.21
C TRP A 87 14.15 26.57 9.71
N LYS A 88 15.22 25.85 10.09
CA LYS A 88 15.66 25.72 11.49
C LYS A 88 16.11 27.05 12.10
N LYS A 89 16.59 27.98 11.29
CA LYS A 89 17.03 29.32 11.73
C LYS A 89 15.87 30.31 11.81
N ALA A 90 14.70 29.98 11.26
CA ALA A 90 13.53 30.83 11.36
C ALA A 90 13.04 30.92 12.82
N PRO A 91 12.44 32.07 13.21
CA PRO A 91 11.72 32.23 14.46
C PRO A 91 10.71 31.10 14.68
N MET A 92 10.57 30.65 15.93
CA MET A 92 9.76 29.48 16.31
C MET A 92 8.32 29.57 15.77
N GLU A 93 7.78 30.79 15.75
CA GLU A 93 6.45 31.17 15.30
C GLU A 93 6.28 30.93 13.79
N LEU A 94 7.34 31.14 13.00
CA LEU A 94 7.34 31.00 11.54
C LEU A 94 7.73 29.60 11.08
N ARG A 95 8.36 28.78 11.94
CA ARG A 95 8.76 27.40 11.60
C ARG A 95 7.59 26.54 11.12
N ARG A 96 6.38 26.76 11.65
CA ARG A 96 5.16 26.04 11.23
C ARG A 96 4.62 26.52 9.90
N ALA A 97 4.79 27.80 9.55
CA ALA A 97 4.31 28.35 8.29
C ALA A 97 4.99 27.66 7.08
N PHE A 98 6.27 27.29 7.21
CA PHE A 98 6.98 26.58 6.14
C PHE A 98 6.44 25.18 5.84
N PHE A 99 5.67 24.54 6.74
CA PHE A 99 5.07 23.22 6.48
C PHE A 99 3.80 23.27 5.62
N PHE A 100 3.12 24.42 5.59
CA PHE A 100 1.79 24.55 4.98
C PHE A 100 1.77 25.27 3.64
N PHE A 101 2.89 25.84 3.20
CA PHE A 101 2.97 26.69 2.00
C PHE A 101 3.13 25.93 0.68
N TRP A 102 2.43 24.80 0.54
CA TRP A 102 2.35 24.02 -0.71
C TRP A 102 0.97 23.39 -0.91
N PHE A 103 -0.09 24.12 -0.53
CA PHE A 103 -1.48 23.96 -0.98
C PHE A 103 -2.12 25.33 -1.17
#